data_AF-A0A845AFW7-F1
#
_entry.id   AF-A0A845AFW7-F1
#
_cell.length_a   1.000
_cell.length_b   1.000
_cell.length_c   1.000
_cell.angle_alpha   90.00
_cell.angle_beta   90.00
_cell.angle_gamma   90.00
#
_symmetry.space_group_name_H-M   'P 1'
#
loop_
_entity.id
_entity.type
_entity.pdbx_description
1 polymer ?
#
loop_
_entity_poly.entity_id
_entity_poly.type
_entity_poly.pdbx_seq_one_letter_code
_entity_poly.pdbx_strand_id
1 'polypeptide(L)'
;MKKTGEGRVQVTQGPLFVVTRADARRLLEAVADNRLPFDAANYLADCIVMSDNFDFADEAVRDAIFFIEDDTGRFATGDDNWQPSRTETVAALSLLD
;
A
#
# COMPACT_ATOMS: atom_id res chain seq x y z
N MET A 1 -42.83 4.27 -25.11
CA MET A 1 -41.38 4.55 -25.18
C MET A 1 -40.77 4.32 -23.81
N LYS A 2 -39.88 3.32 -23.65
CA LYS A 2 -39.12 3.10 -22.41
C LYS A 2 -37.89 4.00 -22.45
N LYS A 3 -37.70 4.87 -21.45
CA LYS A 3 -36.46 5.61 -21.25
C LYS A 3 -35.45 4.68 -20.59
N THR A 4 -34.45 4.25 -21.35
CA THR A 4 -33.21 3.65 -20.80
C THR A 4 -32.46 4.77 -20.09
N GLY A 5 -32.50 4.77 -18.75
CA GLY A 5 -31.66 5.66 -17.96
C GLY A 5 -30.24 5.13 -17.96
N GLU A 6 -29.33 5.80 -18.68
CA GLU A 6 -27.89 5.56 -18.54
C GLU A 6 -27.46 6.04 -17.15
N GLY A 7 -27.11 5.10 -16.27
CA GLY A 7 -26.48 5.43 -15.00
C GLY A 7 -25.12 6.06 -15.27
N ARG A 8 -24.91 7.30 -14.84
CA ARG A 8 -23.59 7.96 -14.89
C ARG A 8 -22.94 7.86 -13.52
N VAL A 9 -21.80 7.17 -13.45
CA VAL A 9 -20.91 7.23 -12.28
C VAL A 9 -20.02 8.46 -12.46
N GLN A 10 -20.22 9.46 -11.62
CA GLN A 10 -19.32 10.62 -11.55
C GLN A 10 -18.22 10.29 -10.56
N VAL A 11 -16.99 10.05 -11.05
CA VAL A 11 -15.80 9.94 -10.21
C VAL A 11 -15.37 11.36 -9.85
N THR A 12 -15.59 11.78 -8.61
CA THR A 12 -15.10 13.06 -8.09
C THR A 12 -13.64 12.90 -7.67
N GLN A 13 -12.78 13.81 -8.10
CA GLN A 13 -11.41 13.92 -7.59
C GLN A 13 -11.50 14.23 -6.09
N GLY A 14 -11.02 13.30 -5.26
CA GLY A 14 -10.98 13.47 -3.81
C GLY A 14 -9.92 14.50 -3.43
N PRO A 15 -9.82 14.89 -2.15
CA PRO A 15 -8.66 15.65 -1.70
C PRO A 15 -7.39 14.82 -1.94
N LEU A 16 -6.32 15.48 -2.40
CA LEU A 16 -5.00 14.89 -2.50
C LEU A 16 -4.43 14.71 -1.08
N PHE A 17 -4.03 13.49 -0.74
CA PHE A 17 -3.35 13.15 0.50
C PHE A 17 -1.87 12.92 0.22
N VAL A 18 -1.01 13.39 1.12
CA VAL A 18 0.43 13.10 1.04
C VAL A 18 0.77 12.06 2.11
N VAL A 19 1.26 10.90 1.68
CA VAL A 19 1.79 9.88 2.59
C VAL A 19 3.12 10.39 3.14
N THR A 20 3.24 10.44 4.47
CA THR A 20 4.44 10.95 5.14
C THR A 20 5.38 9.82 5.57
N ARG A 21 6.61 10.17 5.93
CA ARG A 21 7.54 9.24 6.60
C ARG A 21 6.96 8.63 7.87
N ALA A 22 6.17 9.39 8.63
CA ALA A 22 5.53 8.89 9.84
C ALA A 22 4.46 7.83 9.52
N ASP A 23 3.72 8.02 8.43
CA ASP A 23 2.70 7.06 7.98
C ASP A 23 3.34 5.76 7.49
N ALA A 24 4.36 5.85 6.62
CA ALA A 24 5.09 4.68 6.12
C ALA A 24 5.81 3.92 7.25
N ARG A 25 6.45 4.64 8.18
CA ARG A 25 7.08 4.04 9.37
C ARG A 25 6.06 3.28 10.21
N ARG A 26 4.90 3.90 10.48
CA ARG A 26 3.83 3.27 11.26
C ARG A 26 3.31 1.99 10.60
N LEU A 27 3.19 1.98 9.27
CA LEU A 27 2.77 0.80 8.51
C LEU A 27 3.79 -0.34 8.64
N LEU A 28 5.06 -0.05 8.35
CA LEU A 28 6.13 -1.04 8.43
C LEU A 28 6.35 -1.57 9.85
N GLU A 29 6.29 -0.72 10.87
CA GLU A 29 6.34 -1.14 12.29
C GLU A 29 5.16 -2.07 12.62
N ALA A 30 3.96 -1.77 12.13
CA ALA A 30 2.79 -2.62 12.38
C ALA A 30 2.94 -4.01 11.74
N VAL A 31 3.54 -4.08 10.54
CA VAL A 31 3.86 -5.35 9.88
C VAL A 31 4.98 -6.10 10.63
N ALA A 32 6.08 -5.42 10.95
CA ALA A 32 7.23 -6.04 11.63
C ALA A 32 6.91 -6.58 13.03
N ASP A 33 5.96 -5.95 13.73
CA ASP A 33 5.48 -6.35 15.05
C ASP A 33 4.29 -7.34 14.99
N ASN A 34 3.86 -7.76 13.79
CA ASN A 34 2.64 -8.56 13.57
C ASN A 34 1.37 -7.92 14.20
N ARG A 35 1.33 -6.60 14.31
CA ARG A 35 0.14 -5.84 14.77
C ARG A 35 -0.88 -5.64 13.65
N LEU A 36 -0.44 -5.77 12.39
CA LEU A 36 -1.27 -5.74 11.19
C LEU A 36 -0.92 -6.97 10.33
N PRO A 37 -1.89 -7.83 9.97
CA PRO A 37 -1.65 -8.92 9.03
C PRO A 37 -1.13 -8.39 7.69
N PHE A 38 -0.19 -9.11 7.07
CA PHE A 38 0.43 -8.68 5.82
C PHE A 38 -0.60 -8.45 4.70
N ASP A 39 -1.58 -9.34 4.53
CA ASP A 39 -2.64 -9.18 3.51
C ASP A 39 -3.39 -7.85 3.64
N ALA A 40 -3.64 -7.40 4.88
CA ALA A 40 -4.31 -6.12 5.13
C ALA A 40 -3.38 -4.93 4.85
N ALA A 41 -2.08 -5.06 5.17
CA ALA A 41 -1.08 -4.05 4.88
C ALA A 41 -0.82 -3.91 3.37
N ASN A 42 -0.69 -5.04 2.68
CA ASN A 42 -0.52 -5.14 1.24
C ASN A 42 -1.71 -4.53 0.50
N TYR A 43 -2.95 -4.91 0.87
CA TYR A 43 -4.16 -4.29 0.31
C TYR A 43 -4.22 -2.78 0.52
N LEU A 44 -3.81 -2.28 1.69
CA LEU A 44 -3.74 -0.85 1.96
C LEU A 44 -2.71 -0.16 1.06
N ALA A 45 -1.53 -0.75 0.90
CA ALA A 45 -0.47 -0.22 0.04
C ALA A 45 -0.90 -0.21 -1.44
N ASP A 46 -1.55 -1.27 -1.91
CA ASP A 46 -2.22 -1.36 -3.21
C ASP A 46 -3.19 -0.18 -3.43
N CYS A 47 -4.06 0.09 -2.45
CA CYS A 47 -5.01 1.19 -2.55
C CYS A 47 -4.33 2.57 -2.65
N ILE A 48 -3.20 2.75 -1.96
CA ILE A 48 -2.41 3.99 -2.03
C ILE A 48 -1.76 4.11 -3.41
N VAL A 49 -1.10 3.04 -3.89
CA VAL A 49 -0.37 3.02 -5.16
C VAL A 49 -1.30 3.19 -6.36
N MET A 50 -2.47 2.58 -6.34
CA MET A 50 -3.43 2.63 -7.45
C MET A 50 -4.30 3.91 -7.47
N SER A 51 -4.27 4.73 -6.42
CA SER A 51 -5.15 5.89 -6.33
C SER A 51 -4.43 7.19 -6.67
N ASP A 52 -4.96 7.91 -7.67
CA ASP A 52 -4.52 9.26 -8.03
C ASP A 52 -4.75 10.32 -6.93
N ASN A 53 -5.38 9.94 -5.81
CA ASN A 53 -5.62 10.83 -4.67
C ASN A 53 -4.47 10.80 -3.65
N PHE A 54 -3.42 10.00 -3.87
CA PHE A 54 -2.24 9.97 -2.99
C PHE A 54 -0.98 10.44 -3.74
N ASP A 55 -0.15 11.18 -3.01
CA ASP A 55 1.24 11.48 -3.37
C ASP A 55 2.17 11.05 -2.23
N PHE A 56 3.47 10.97 -2.49
CA PHE A 56 4.47 10.58 -1.50
C PHE A 56 5.32 11.79 -1.09
N ALA A 57 5.57 11.95 0.20
CA ALA A 57 6.37 13.07 0.69
C ALA A 57 7.80 13.08 0.13
N ASP A 58 8.36 11.89 -0.13
CA ASP A 58 9.65 11.71 -0.81
C ASP A 58 9.79 10.28 -1.38
N GLU A 59 10.89 10.02 -2.09
CA GLU A 59 11.18 8.72 -2.71
C GLU A 59 11.31 7.58 -1.69
N ALA A 60 11.83 7.84 -0.49
CA ALA A 60 11.97 6.80 0.52
C ALA A 60 10.59 6.37 1.05
N VAL A 61 9.65 7.31 1.19
CA VAL A 61 8.25 6.98 1.52
C VAL A 61 7.62 6.14 0.42
N ARG A 62 7.79 6.54 -0.85
CA ARG A 62 7.29 5.77 -1.99
C ARG A 62 7.83 4.33 -1.94
N ASP A 63 9.14 4.16 -1.87
CA ASP A 63 9.78 2.86 -1.91
C ASP A 63 9.36 1.97 -0.73
N ALA A 64 9.12 2.55 0.45
CA ALA A 64 8.57 1.84 1.61
C ALA A 64 7.13 1.33 1.38
N ILE A 65 6.28 2.11 0.71
CA ILE A 65 4.92 1.67 0.37
C ILE A 65 4.96 0.60 -0.72
N PHE A 66 5.77 0.76 -1.76
CA PHE A 66 5.95 -0.24 -2.81
C PHE A 66 6.52 -1.55 -2.26
N PHE A 67 7.41 -1.52 -1.26
CA PHE A 67 7.87 -2.74 -0.60
C PHE A 67 6.74 -3.54 0.07
N ILE A 68 5.72 -2.87 0.62
CA ILE A 68 4.56 -3.55 1.23
C ILE A 68 3.56 -4.00 0.15
N GLU A 69 3.39 -3.22 -0.91
CA GLU A 69 2.54 -3.55 -2.05
C GLU A 69 3.08 -4.75 -2.86
N ASP A 70 4.40 -4.93 -2.91
CA ASP A 70 5.03 -6.03 -3.63
C ASP A 70 4.72 -7.40 -2.99
N ASP A 71 3.74 -8.09 -3.56
CA ASP A 71 3.39 -9.47 -3.22
C ASP A 71 3.95 -10.50 -4.20
N THR A 72 4.90 -10.09 -5.07
CA THR A 72 5.37 -10.93 -6.17
C THR A 72 6.01 -12.24 -5.71
N GLY A 73 6.49 -12.29 -4.46
CA GLY A 73 6.96 -13.50 -3.82
C GLY A 73 5.91 -14.61 -3.71
N ARG A 74 4.61 -14.29 -3.66
CA ARG A 74 3.51 -15.27 -3.76
C ARG A 74 3.59 -16.05 -5.07
N PHE A 75 3.76 -15.36 -6.19
CA PHE A 75 3.89 -16.00 -7.51
C PHE A 75 5.20 -16.75 -7.67
N ALA A 76 6.30 -16.22 -7.12
CA ALA A 76 7.62 -16.84 -7.22
C ALA A 76 7.71 -18.17 -6.43
N THR A 77 7.01 -18.24 -5.29
CA THR A 77 7.06 -19.40 -4.38
C THR A 77 5.89 -20.35 -4.53
N GLY A 78 4.76 -19.88 -5.09
CA GLY A 78 3.50 -20.59 -5.10
C GLY A 78 2.84 -20.68 -3.71
N ASP A 79 3.27 -19.86 -2.75
CA ASP A 79 2.72 -19.79 -1.40
C ASP A 79 1.76 -18.61 -1.27
N ASP A 80 0.47 -18.92 -1.14
CA ASP A 80 -0.59 -17.93 -0.91
C ASP A 80 -0.49 -17.24 0.45
N ASN A 81 0.40 -17.66 1.36
CA ASN A 81 0.69 -16.98 2.63
C ASN A 81 2.05 -16.29 2.64
N TRP A 82 2.70 -16.15 1.49
CA TRP A 82 3.97 -15.46 1.41
C TRP A 82 3.85 -14.02 1.93
N GLN A 83 4.85 -13.61 2.70
CA GLN A 83 5.03 -12.26 3.20
C GLN A 83 6.53 -12.01 3.40
N PRO A 84 7.01 -10.75 3.34
CA PRO A 84 8.39 -10.43 3.65
C PRO A 84 8.73 -10.87 5.08
N SER A 85 9.97 -11.30 5.29
CA SER A 85 10.46 -11.59 6.62
C SER A 85 10.54 -10.32 7.46
N ARG A 86 10.45 -10.47 8.79
CA ARG A 86 10.66 -9.36 9.72
C ARG A 86 11.98 -8.62 9.47
N THR A 87 13.03 -9.34 9.08
CA THR A 87 14.34 -8.75 8.77
C THR A 87 14.26 -7.84 7.56
N GLU A 88 13.57 -8.25 6.50
CA GLU A 88 13.35 -7.41 5.30
C GLU A 88 12.50 -6.19 5.65
N THR A 89 11.44 -6.35 6.45
CA THR A 89 10.62 -5.22 6.90
C THR A 89 11.41 -4.21 7.74
N VAL A 90 12.30 -4.69 8.62
CA VAL A 90 13.18 -3.81 9.42
C VAL A 90 14.26 -3.14 8.56
N ALA A 91 14.75 -3.81 7.52
CA ALA A 91 15.65 -3.21 6.55
C ALA A 91 14.96 -2.06 5.80
N ALA A 92 13.71 -2.26 5.36
CA ALA A 92 12.89 -1.20 4.76
C ALA A 92 12.64 -0.03 5.73
N LEU A 93 12.38 -0.31 7.02
CA LEU A 93 12.25 0.73 8.05
C LEU A 93 13.50 1.63 8.15
N SER A 94 14.68 1.03 8.05
CA SER A 94 15.96 1.74 8.19
C SER A 94 16.23 2.71 7.03
N LEU A 95 15.52 2.57 5.90
CA LEU A 95 15.60 3.49 4.76
C LEU A 95 14.77 4.77 4.97
N LEU A 96 13.93 4.80 6.00
CA LEU A 96 13.10 5.97 6.35
C LEU A 96 13.76 6.93 7.36
N ASP A 97 14.94 6.60 7.86
CA ASP A 97 15.73 7.45 8.78
C ASP A 97 16.54 8.55 8.08
#